data_AF-A0A0C9U0N0-F1
#
_entry.id   AF-A0A0C9U0N0-F1
#
_cell.length_a   1.000
_cell.length_b   1.000
_cell.length_c   1.000
_cell.angle_alpha   90.00
_cell.angle_beta   90.00
_cell.angle_gamma   90.00
#
_symmetry.space_group_name_H-M   'P 1'
#
loop_
_entity.id
_entity.type
_entity.pdbx_description
1 polymer ?
#
loop_
_entity_poly.entity_id
_entity_poly.type
_entity_poly.pdbx_seq_one_letter_code
_entity_poly.pdbx_strand_id
1 'polypeptide(L)' 'MERAMIKMITHSTPMGALTSLYAGTMPEAEKNPGAFFIPCARIGTPSTLAEDMELQGEFKSYLEKEIQAFESS' A
#
# COMPACT_ATOMS: atom_id res chain seq x y z
N MET A 1 14.41 -1.31 -29.17
CA MET A 1 14.26 0.10 -28.70
C MET A 1 13.43 0.20 -27.43
N GLU A 2 12.23 -0.40 -27.39
CA GLU A 2 11.28 -0.33 -26.26
C GLU A 2 11.88 -0.65 -24.87
N ARG A 3 12.62 -1.77 -24.74
CA ARG A 3 13.26 -2.16 -23.46
C ARG A 3 14.31 -1.18 -22.94
N ALA A 4 14.99 -0.46 -23.83
CA ALA A 4 16.00 0.53 -23.45
C ALA A 4 15.35 1.83 -22.96
N MET A 5 14.23 2.22 -23.56
CA MET A 5 13.43 3.36 -23.12
C MET A 5 12.81 3.10 -21.75
N ILE A 6 12.24 1.91 -21.51
CA ILE A 6 11.69 1.52 -20.20
C ILE A 6 12.76 1.63 -19.10
N LYS A 7 13.96 1.07 -19.32
CA LYS A 7 15.06 1.15 -18.35
C LYS A 7 15.54 2.56 -18.03
N MET A 8 15.36 3.53 -18.92
CA MET A 8 15.76 4.92 -18.67
C MET A 8 14.73 5.69 -17.83
N ILE A 9 13.45 5.32 -17.88
CA ILE A 9 12.36 6.03 -17.19
C ILE A 9 11.87 5.31 -15.94
N THR A 10 12.23 4.03 -15.74
CA THR A 10 11.85 3.24 -14.55
C THR A 10 13.02 3.07 -13.60
N HIS A 11 12.75 3.13 -12.30
CA HIS A 11 13.71 2.73 -11.27
C HIS A 11 14.07 1.24 -11.39
N SER A 12 15.22 0.83 -10.84
CA SER A 12 15.65 -0.57 -10.83
C SER A 12 14.69 -1.44 -10.01
N THR A 13 14.59 -2.74 -10.35
CA THR A 13 13.70 -3.68 -9.65
C THR A 13 13.85 -3.67 -8.12
N PRO A 14 15.06 -3.59 -7.54
CA PRO A 14 15.23 -3.52 -6.08
C PRO A 14 14.57 -2.29 -5.43
N MET A 15 14.40 -1.18 -6.17
CA MET A 15 13.75 0.03 -5.67
C MET A 15 12.26 -0.17 -5.40
N GLY A 16 11.63 -1.21 -5.94
CA GLY A 16 10.23 -1.56 -5.64
C GLY A 16 10.02 -1.96 -4.18
N ALA A 17 11.01 -2.60 -3.55
CA ALA A 17 10.95 -3.01 -2.15
C ALA A 17 11.26 -1.85 -1.18
N LEU A 18 11.77 -0.72 -1.68
CA LEU A 18 12.23 0.41 -0.86
C LEU A 18 11.12 0.95 0.03
N THR A 19 9.90 1.10 -0.51
CA THR A 19 8.78 1.67 0.26
C THR A 19 8.40 0.78 1.44
N SER A 20 8.28 -0.54 1.25
CA SER A 20 7.97 -1.46 2.34
C SER A 20 9.11 -1.55 3.35
N LEU A 21 10.36 -1.57 2.89
CA LEU A 21 11.53 -1.54 3.77
C LEU A 21 11.56 -0.27 4.61
N TYR A 22 11.35 0.90 4.00
CA TYR A 22 11.28 2.18 4.70
C TYR A 22 10.16 2.19 5.76
N ALA A 23 8.94 1.82 5.36
CA ALA A 23 7.79 1.83 6.26
C ALA A 23 7.94 0.90 7.46
N GLY A 24 8.64 -0.23 7.30
CA GLY A 24 8.84 -1.21 8.37
C GLY A 24 10.09 -1.00 9.23
N THR A 25 11.04 -0.14 8.82
CA THR A 25 12.36 -0.06 9.50
C THR A 25 12.82 1.34 9.88
N MET A 26 12.31 2.41 9.25
CA MET A 26 12.79 3.77 9.51
C MET A 26 11.99 4.45 10.63
N PRO A 27 12.64 5.03 11.65
CA PRO A 27 11.97 5.77 12.72
C PRO A 27 11.13 6.95 12.21
N GLU A 28 11.50 7.54 11.08
CA GLU A 28 10.74 8.62 10.45
C GLU A 28 9.37 8.16 9.93
N ALA A 29 9.22 6.89 9.58
CA ALA A 29 7.94 6.33 9.17
C ALA A 29 6.95 6.27 10.34
N GLU A 30 7.42 6.06 11.57
CA GLU A 30 6.59 6.03 12.78
C GLU A 30 5.89 7.37 13.04
N LYS A 31 6.44 8.48 12.54
CA LYS A 31 5.84 9.82 12.67
C LYS A 31 4.56 9.97 11.83
N ASN A 32 4.29 9.06 10.90
CA ASN A 32 3.17 9.12 9.96
C ASN A 32 2.40 7.79 9.91
N PRO A 33 1.76 7.36 11.03
CA PRO A 33 1.03 6.10 11.07
C PRO A 33 -0.18 6.13 10.12
N GLY A 34 -0.35 5.05 9.34
CA GLY A 34 -1.44 4.94 8.36
C GLY A 34 -1.25 5.77 7.09
N ALA A 35 -0.10 6.42 6.91
CA ALA A 35 0.16 7.20 5.71
C ALA A 35 0.27 6.32 4.45
N PHE A 36 -0.25 6.85 3.35
CA PHE A 36 -0.12 6.23 2.03
C PHE A 36 1.21 6.65 1.39
N PHE A 37 2.08 5.67 1.12
CA PHE A 37 3.37 5.92 0.46
C PHE A 37 3.32 5.53 -1.01
N ILE A 38 3.69 6.46 -1.89
CA ILE A 38 3.94 6.17 -3.30
C ILE A 38 5.36 5.58 -3.48
N PRO A 39 5.68 4.98 -4.64
CA PRO A 39 6.98 4.37 -4.86
C PRO A 39 8.15 5.29 -4.47
N CYS A 40 9.18 4.70 -3.88
CA CYS A 40 10.36 5.38 -3.32
C CYS A 40 10.11 6.18 -2.04
N ALA A 41 9.32 5.63 -1.10
CA ALA A 41 9.15 6.16 0.27
C ALA A 41 8.67 7.62 0.37
N ARG A 42 7.88 8.09 -0.59
CA ARG A 42 7.28 9.44 -0.56
C ARG A 42 5.85 9.35 -0.07
N ILE A 43 5.43 10.28 0.79
CA ILE A 43 4.04 10.39 1.20
C ILE A 43 3.22 10.88 -0.01
N GLY A 44 2.09 10.24 -0.27
CA GLY A 44 1.14 10.65 -1.28
C GLY A 44 -0.27 10.73 -0.73
N THR A 45 -1.19 11.19 -1.58
CA THR A 45 -2.62 11.24 -1.28
C THR A 45 -3.26 9.95 -1.81
N PRO A 46 -4.02 9.21 -0.99
CA PRO A 46 -4.73 8.03 -1.45
C PRO A 46 -5.90 8.40 -2.37
N SER A 47 -6.54 7.39 -2.97
CA SER A 47 -7.79 7.58 -3.72
C SER A 47 -8.91 8.04 -2.78
N THR A 48 -9.88 8.82 -3.28
CA THR A 48 -11.06 9.23 -2.51
C THR A 48 -11.86 8.04 -1.97
N LEU A 49 -11.89 6.92 -2.72
CA LEU A 49 -12.52 5.68 -2.25
C LEU A 49 -11.80 5.07 -1.03
N ALA A 50 -10.49 5.27 -0.93
CA ALA A 50 -9.73 4.80 0.23
C ALA A 50 -9.88 5.73 1.44
N GLU A 51 -10.54 6.88 1.30
CA GLU A 51 -10.87 7.80 2.40
C GLU A 51 -12.33 7.63 2.87
N ASP A 52 -13.14 6.84 2.15
CA ASP A 52 -14.53 6.55 2.51
C ASP A 52 -14.60 5.60 3.72
N MET A 53 -14.87 6.17 4.89
CA MET A 53 -14.95 5.42 6.15
C MET A 53 -16.16 4.48 6.23
N GLU A 54 -17.26 4.81 5.57
CA GLU A 54 -18.47 3.98 5.55
C GLU A 54 -18.19 2.71 4.75
N LEU A 55 -17.66 2.88 3.54
CA LEU A 55 -17.27 1.78 2.66
C LEU A 55 -16.20 0.87 3.32
N GLN A 56 -15.23 1.45 4.04
CA GLN A 56 -14.25 0.67 4.80
C GLN A 56 -14.91 -0.21 5.87
N GLY A 57 -15.91 0.32 6.58
CA GLY A 57 -16.65 -0.42 7.60
C GLY A 57 -17.48 -1.57 7.03
N GLU A 58 -18.18 -1.31 5.92
CA GLU A 58 -18.92 -2.34 5.19
C GLU A 58 -18.01 -3.44 4.67
N PHE A 59 -16.88 -3.07 4.06
CA PHE A 59 -15.89 -4.02 3.54
C PHE A 59 -15.29 -4.88 4.65
N LYS A 60 -14.93 -4.28 5.79
CA LYS A 60 -14.46 -5.02 6.96
C LYS A 60 -15.51 -6.02 7.46
N SER A 61 -16.76 -5.58 7.60
CA SER A 61 -17.87 -6.41 8.06
C SER A 61 -18.14 -7.59 7.13
N TYR A 62 -17.95 -7.40 5.82
CA TYR A 62 -18.04 -8.45 4.83
C TYR A 62 -16.92 -9.48 5.00
N LEU A 63 -15.66 -9.04 5.09
CA LEU A 63 -14.51 -9.93 5.28
C LEU A 63 -14.60 -10.75 6.57
N GLU A 64 -15.01 -10.14 7.68
CA GLU A 64 -15.16 -10.85 8.96
C GLU A 64 -16.20 -11.97 8.88
N LYS A 65 -17.30 -11.75 8.15
CA LYS A 65 -18.32 -12.79 7.91
C LYS A 65 -17.79 -13.96 7.07
N GLU A 66 -17.07 -13.67 5.99
CA GLU A 66 -16.50 -14.69 5.11
C GLU A 66 -15.44 -15.53 5.86
N ILE A 67 -14.58 -14.88 6.65
CA ILE A 67 -13.57 -15.56 7.47
C ILE A 67 -14.26 -16.46 8.50
N GLN A 68 -15.27 -15.94 9.23
CA GLN A 68 -16.00 -16.72 10.23
C GLN A 68 -16.70 -17.94 9.61
N ALA A 69 -17.29 -17.78 8.42
CA ALA A 69 -17.92 -18.88 7.69
C ALA A 69 -16.90 -19.97 7.31
N PHE A 70 -15.70 -19.58 6.86
CA PHE A 70 -14.62 -20.49 6.54
C PHE A 70 -14.09 -21.24 7.77
N GLU A 71 -13.85 -20.54 8.88
CA GLU A 71 -13.33 -21.13 10.12
C GLU A 71 -14.33 -22.07 10.82
N SER A 72 -15.62 -21.91 10.54
CA SER A 72 -16.70 -22.74 11.11
C SER A 72 -17.05 -23.97 10.26
N SER A 73 -16.41 -24.13 9.09
CA SER A 73 -16.58 -25.28 8.17
C SER A 73 -15.59 -26.39 8.46
#